data_AF-A0AAU7KY47-F1
#
_entry.id   AF-A0AAU7KY47-F1
#
_cell.length_a   1.000
_cell.length_b   1.000
_cell.length_c   1.000
_cell.angle_alpha   90.00
_cell.angle_beta   90.00
_cell.angle_gamma   90.00
#
_symmetry.space_group_name_H-M   'P 1'
#
loop_
_entity.id
_entity.type
_entity.pdbx_description
1 polymer ?
#
loop_
_entity_poly.entity_id
_entity_poly.type
_entity_poly.pdbx_seq_one_letter_code
_entity_poly.pdbx_strand_id
1 'polypeptide(L)'
;MSYGRFTQLFYVVSQILLTLMTASIALYGVSLFLGAVFDVRVAFVTLVIGAVIIVTLAIALGQVHHLSLFDIMVMFGVIFQMPLALPAMLSIARTGAPDWAGWGGVLVGILVTTSSYLWLDVEALGQWLGLPSIHPSQLVDIKLAVSLMLQVVSVVGFVYLARFVHAPPRSTARQAEVDELFARLERPVAADTTPDSGGPSRKLAPRLVRYVALVSLLLAVLADTWLGAGFFVIVALCQLVVSRLLKQ
;
A
#
# COMPACT_ATOMS: atom_id res chain seq x y z
N MET A 1 21.83 6.36 -12.64
CA MET A 1 21.96 7.65 -11.94
C MET A 1 22.37 7.38 -10.50
N SER A 2 23.58 7.78 -10.11
CA SER A 2 24.07 7.65 -8.73
C SER A 2 23.63 8.89 -7.95
N TYR A 3 22.60 8.75 -7.12
CA TYR A 3 22.23 9.82 -6.18
C TYR A 3 23.42 10.10 -5.24
N GLY A 4 23.66 11.36 -4.90
CA GLY A 4 24.75 11.73 -3.99
C GLY A 4 24.62 11.00 -2.64
N ARG A 5 25.76 10.60 -2.04
CA ARG A 5 25.81 9.80 -0.80
C ARG A 5 24.98 10.38 0.35
N PHE A 6 24.84 11.71 0.41
CA PHE A 6 23.98 12.41 1.37
C PHE A 6 22.47 12.18 1.09
N THR A 7 22.03 12.33 -0.16
CA THR A 7 20.64 12.08 -0.59
C THR A 7 20.26 10.63 -0.36
N GLN A 8 21.19 9.70 -0.63
CA GLN A 8 20.98 8.27 -0.38
C GLN A 8 20.80 7.98 1.11
N LEU A 9 21.66 8.53 1.98
CA LEU A 9 21.55 8.37 3.43
C LEU A 9 20.25 8.96 3.98
N PHE A 10 19.90 10.17 3.55
CA PHE A 10 18.65 10.82 3.97
C PHE A 10 17.43 9.98 3.57
N TYR A 11 17.40 9.50 2.33
CA TYR A 11 16.30 8.67 1.82
C TYR A 11 16.21 7.34 2.57
N VAL A 12 17.33 6.66 2.77
CA VAL A 12 17.40 5.38 3.50
C VAL A 12 16.96 5.55 4.95
N VAL A 13 17.45 6.57 5.66
CA VAL A 13 17.08 6.82 7.05
C VAL A 13 15.59 7.16 7.17
N SER A 14 15.10 8.07 6.32
CA SER A 14 13.67 8.41 6.29
C SER A 14 12.81 7.17 6.00
N GLN A 15 13.22 6.35 5.05
CA GLN A 15 12.50 5.15 4.65
C GLN A 15 12.50 4.10 5.77
N ILE A 16 13.64 3.86 6.44
CA ILE A 16 13.72 2.94 7.59
C ILE A 16 12.75 3.38 8.68
N LEU A 17 12.72 4.67 9.02
CA LEU A 17 11.81 5.21 10.04
C LEU A 17 10.33 5.05 9.65
N LEU A 18 9.98 5.38 8.40
CA LEU A 18 8.62 5.24 7.90
C LEU A 18 8.16 3.78 7.87
N THR A 19 9.04 2.86 7.45
CA THR A 19 8.76 1.42 7.44
C THR A 19 8.61 0.88 8.86
N LEU A 20 9.44 1.32 9.81
CA LEU A 20 9.33 0.95 11.21
C LEU A 20 7.97 1.37 11.79
N MET A 21 7.54 2.59 11.50
CA MET A 21 6.24 3.11 11.92
C MET A 21 5.09 2.30 11.31
N THR A 22 5.17 2.01 10.01
CA THR A 22 4.16 1.22 9.29
C THR A 22 4.08 -0.21 9.81
N ALA A 23 5.23 -0.86 10.05
CA ALA A 23 5.32 -2.19 10.63
C ALA A 23 4.73 -2.23 12.05
N SER A 24 4.95 -1.18 12.84
CA SER A 24 4.39 -1.04 14.17
C SER A 24 2.86 -0.90 14.12
N ILE A 25 2.32 -0.07 13.23
CA ILE A 25 0.88 0.07 13.02
C ILE A 25 0.25 -1.25 12.57
N ALA A 26 0.91 -1.97 11.65
CA ALA A 26 0.44 -3.27 11.18
C ALA A 26 0.45 -4.33 12.29
N LEU A 27 1.54 -4.44 13.06
CA LEU A 27 1.64 -5.35 14.19
C LEU A 27 0.59 -5.03 15.27
N TYR A 28 0.36 -3.75 15.54
CA TYR A 28 -0.66 -3.30 16.47
C TYR A 28 -2.07 -3.66 15.97
N GLY A 29 -2.36 -3.50 14.68
CA GLY A 29 -3.63 -3.90 14.07
C GLY A 29 -3.90 -5.40 14.19
N VAL A 30 -2.91 -6.23 13.88
CA VAL A 30 -2.98 -7.69 14.08
C VAL A 30 -3.19 -8.03 15.55
N SER A 31 -2.52 -7.31 16.44
CA SER A 31 -2.63 -7.53 17.89
C SER A 31 -3.97 -7.13 18.47
N LEU A 32 -4.60 -6.06 17.95
CA LEU A 32 -5.97 -5.67 18.29
C LEU A 32 -6.96 -6.74 17.84
N PHE A 33 -6.82 -7.23 16.61
CA PHE A 33 -7.70 -8.26 16.07
C PHE A 33 -7.61 -9.55 16.87
N LEU A 34 -6.41 -10.09 17.08
CA LEU A 34 -6.23 -11.34 17.81
C LEU A 34 -6.52 -11.18 19.30
N GLY A 35 -6.22 -10.02 19.89
CA GLY A 35 -6.61 -9.70 21.27
C GLY A 35 -8.13 -9.72 21.44
N ALA A 36 -8.89 -9.18 20.48
CA ALA A 36 -10.34 -9.22 20.49
C ALA A 36 -10.92 -10.63 20.24
N VAL A 37 -10.32 -11.40 19.32
CA VAL A 37 -10.79 -12.76 18.98
C VAL A 37 -10.56 -13.76 20.12
N PHE A 38 -9.43 -13.66 20.81
CA PHE A 38 -9.03 -14.61 21.85
C PHE A 38 -9.25 -14.10 23.28
N ASP A 39 -9.79 -12.89 23.45
CA ASP A 39 -9.96 -12.20 24.74
C ASP A 39 -8.64 -12.10 25.53
N VAL A 40 -7.55 -11.76 24.83
CA VAL A 40 -6.20 -11.66 25.41
C VAL A 40 -5.71 -10.22 25.35
N ARG A 41 -4.95 -9.80 26.37
CA ARG A 41 -4.32 -8.47 26.41
C ARG A 41 -3.50 -8.21 25.15
N VAL A 42 -3.80 -7.11 24.46
CA VAL A 42 -3.13 -6.66 23.23
C VAL A 42 -1.61 -6.63 23.37
N ALA A 43 -1.10 -6.19 24.53
CA ALA A 43 0.34 -6.16 24.82
C ALA A 43 1.00 -7.55 24.78
N PHE A 44 0.29 -8.59 25.27
CA PHE A 44 0.79 -9.96 25.25
C PHE A 44 0.82 -10.50 23.81
N VAL A 45 -0.25 -10.27 23.06
CA VAL A 45 -0.35 -10.66 21.65
C VAL A 45 0.74 -9.98 20.80
N THR A 46 0.96 -8.68 21.02
CA THR A 46 2.01 -7.90 20.33
C THR A 46 3.40 -8.48 20.61
N LEU A 47 3.69 -8.80 21.88
CA LEU A 47 4.98 -9.33 22.28
C LEU A 47 5.23 -10.72 21.70
N VAL A 48 4.24 -11.62 21.82
CA VAL A 48 4.37 -13.01 21.34
C VAL A 48 4.50 -13.05 19.82
N ILE A 49 3.62 -12.36 19.09
CA ILE A 49 3.65 -12.36 17.62
C ILE A 49 4.89 -11.64 17.11
N GLY A 50 5.22 -10.48 17.69
CA GLY A 50 6.44 -9.76 17.35
C GLY A 50 7.69 -10.60 17.57
N ALA A 51 7.80 -11.29 18.72
CA ALA A 51 8.93 -12.15 19.02
C ALA A 51 9.02 -13.35 18.06
N VAL A 52 7.90 -14.02 17.77
CA VAL A 52 7.87 -15.13 16.81
C VAL A 52 8.33 -14.65 15.42
N ILE A 53 7.77 -13.55 14.93
CA ILE A 53 8.14 -13.00 13.62
C ILE A 53 9.63 -12.63 13.58
N ILE A 54 10.13 -11.91 14.59
CA ILE A 54 11.54 -11.48 14.65
C ILE A 54 12.48 -12.68 14.70
N VAL A 55 12.18 -13.68 15.53
CA VAL A 55 13.03 -14.87 15.69
C VAL A 55 13.00 -15.71 14.42
N THR A 56 11.83 -15.97 13.84
CA THR A 56 11.71 -16.74 12.58
C THR A 56 12.45 -16.02 11.45
N LEU A 57 12.29 -14.70 11.34
CA LEU A 57 12.96 -13.93 10.30
C LEU A 57 14.47 -13.87 10.53
N ALA A 58 14.94 -13.71 11.77
CA ALA A 58 16.37 -13.72 12.08
C ALA A 58 17.03 -15.07 11.70
N ILE A 59 16.36 -16.19 11.97
CA ILE A 59 16.83 -17.53 11.57
C ILE A 59 16.83 -17.66 10.05
N ALA A 60 15.75 -17.26 9.38
CA ALA A 60 15.66 -17.34 7.92
C ALA A 60 16.72 -16.47 7.22
N LEU A 61 16.95 -15.25 7.71
CA LEU A 61 17.96 -14.33 7.17
C LEU A 61 19.39 -14.80 7.44
N GLY A 62 19.63 -15.44 8.59
CA GLY A 62 20.94 -16.02 8.92
C GLY A 62 21.38 -17.15 7.98
N GLN A 63 20.47 -17.71 7.18
CA GLN A 63 20.77 -18.76 6.20
C GLN A 63 21.08 -18.20 4.81
N VAL A 64 20.79 -16.92 4.54
CA VAL A 64 20.89 -16.31 3.21
C VAL A 64 22.16 -15.45 3.13
N HIS A 65 23.31 -16.10 2.86
CA HIS A 65 24.62 -15.45 2.81
C HIS A 65 24.88 -14.55 1.58
N HIS A 66 23.98 -14.54 0.60
CA HIS A 66 24.18 -13.97 -0.73
C HIS A 66 23.34 -12.72 -1.04
N LEU A 67 22.51 -12.26 -0.09
CA LEU A 67 21.71 -11.04 -0.22
C LEU A 67 22.05 -10.09 0.93
N SER A 68 22.21 -8.80 0.63
CA SER A 68 22.33 -7.77 1.67
C SER A 68 21.05 -7.72 2.49
N LEU A 69 21.15 -7.61 3.82
CA LEU A 69 19.99 -7.41 4.70
C LEU A 69 19.11 -6.24 4.24
N PHE A 70 19.75 -5.22 3.65
CA PHE A 70 19.09 -4.07 3.05
C PHE A 70 18.20 -4.48 1.85
N ASP A 71 18.72 -5.27 0.92
CA ASP A 71 18.00 -5.69 -0.28
C ASP A 71 16.80 -6.58 0.09
N ILE A 72 16.98 -7.43 1.10
CA ILE A 72 15.88 -8.27 1.62
C ILE A 72 14.78 -7.40 2.24
N MET A 73 15.15 -6.38 3.03
CA MET A 73 14.18 -5.43 3.59
C MET A 73 13.38 -4.71 2.50
N VAL A 74 14.05 -4.22 1.46
CA VAL A 74 13.41 -3.53 0.34
C VAL A 74 12.49 -4.49 -0.43
N MET A 75 12.97 -5.68 -0.74
CA MET A 75 12.21 -6.71 -1.46
C MET A 75 10.94 -7.12 -0.69
N PHE A 76 11.05 -7.32 0.62
CA PHE A 76 9.90 -7.67 1.47
C PHE A 76 8.87 -6.53 1.51
N GLY A 77 9.33 -5.28 1.62
CA GLY A 77 8.47 -4.11 1.55
C GLY A 77 7.69 -4.05 0.23
N VAL A 78 8.38 -4.20 -0.89
CA VAL A 78 7.75 -4.13 -2.22
C VAL A 78 6.73 -5.25 -2.44
N ILE A 79 7.08 -6.49 -2.05
CA ILE A 79 6.23 -7.67 -2.29
C ILE A 79 4.96 -7.63 -1.45
N PHE A 80 5.01 -7.19 -0.18
CA PHE A 80 3.86 -7.25 0.72
C PHE A 80 3.06 -5.95 0.80
N GLN A 81 3.71 -4.79 0.71
CA GLN A 81 3.04 -3.51 0.91
C GLN A 81 1.97 -3.24 -0.16
N MET A 82 2.28 -3.54 -1.43
CA MET A 82 1.36 -3.25 -2.53
C MET A 82 0.11 -4.15 -2.52
N PRO A 83 0.20 -5.48 -2.34
CA PRO A 83 -0.99 -6.33 -2.24
C PRO A 83 -1.86 -6.04 -1.03
N LEU A 84 -1.27 -5.61 0.10
CA LEU A 84 -2.02 -5.32 1.32
C LEU A 84 -2.78 -3.99 1.23
N ALA A 85 -2.21 -2.98 0.56
CA ALA A 85 -2.81 -1.67 0.43
C ALA A 85 -4.12 -1.69 -0.38
N LEU A 86 -4.22 -2.55 -1.39
CA LEU A 86 -5.36 -2.58 -2.31
C LEU A 86 -6.67 -3.02 -1.64
N PRO A 87 -6.76 -4.19 -0.96
CA PRO A 87 -7.96 -4.58 -0.22
C PRO A 87 -8.33 -3.58 0.88
N ALA A 88 -7.32 -3.00 1.54
CA ALA A 88 -7.55 -1.97 2.55
C ALA A 88 -8.24 -0.73 1.94
N MET A 89 -7.76 -0.22 0.80
CA MET A 89 -8.45 0.85 0.08
C MET A 89 -9.88 0.45 -0.34
N LEU A 90 -10.05 -0.77 -0.84
CA LEU A 90 -11.36 -1.27 -1.28
C LEU A 90 -12.35 -1.50 -0.13
N SER A 91 -11.88 -1.64 1.11
CA SER A 91 -12.76 -1.79 2.28
C SER A 91 -13.56 -0.54 2.61
N ILE A 92 -13.06 0.64 2.21
CA ILE A 92 -13.73 1.93 2.41
C ILE A 92 -14.84 2.12 1.39
N ALA A 93 -14.64 1.63 0.16
CA ALA A 93 -15.71 1.52 -0.82
C ALA A 93 -16.64 0.39 -0.37
N ARG A 94 -17.96 0.62 -0.30
CA ARG A 94 -18.96 -0.39 0.12
C ARG A 94 -19.08 -1.50 -0.94
N THR A 95 -18.03 -2.32 -1.09
CA THR A 95 -17.83 -3.31 -2.16
C THR A 95 -18.78 -4.50 -2.04
N GLY A 96 -19.30 -4.76 -0.83
CA GLY A 96 -20.19 -5.89 -0.56
C GLY A 96 -19.51 -7.26 -0.69
N ALA A 97 -18.18 -7.29 -0.85
CA ALA A 97 -17.41 -8.52 -0.91
C ALA A 97 -17.40 -9.22 0.47
N PRO A 98 -17.34 -10.56 0.53
CA PRO A 98 -17.28 -11.31 1.79
C PRO A 98 -15.96 -11.08 2.53
N ASP A 99 -15.92 -11.34 3.84
CA ASP A 99 -14.77 -11.00 4.70
C ASP A 99 -13.46 -11.73 4.27
N TRP A 100 -13.57 -12.93 3.69
CA TRP A 100 -12.42 -13.68 3.17
C TRP A 100 -11.82 -13.08 1.90
N ALA A 101 -12.58 -12.26 1.14
CA ALA A 101 -12.12 -11.67 -0.12
C ALA A 101 -10.97 -10.69 0.10
N GLY A 102 -10.87 -10.08 1.29
CA GLY A 102 -9.72 -9.24 1.66
C GLY A 102 -8.42 -10.03 1.61
N TRP A 103 -8.34 -11.14 2.35
CA TRP A 103 -7.15 -12.00 2.37
C TRP A 103 -6.95 -12.75 1.05
N GLY A 104 -8.03 -13.15 0.39
CA GLY A 104 -7.95 -13.72 -0.96
C GLY A 104 -7.32 -12.74 -1.96
N GLY A 105 -7.67 -11.45 -1.88
CA GLY A 105 -7.09 -10.40 -2.72
C GLY A 105 -5.59 -10.21 -2.48
N VAL A 106 -5.14 -10.30 -1.22
CA VAL A 106 -3.71 -10.28 -0.89
C VAL A 106 -2.97 -11.45 -1.55
N LEU A 107 -3.51 -12.67 -1.43
CA LEU A 107 -2.92 -13.86 -2.04
C LEU A 107 -2.88 -13.76 -3.57
N VAL A 108 -3.95 -13.27 -4.20
CA VAL A 108 -3.98 -13.01 -5.64
C VAL A 108 -2.92 -11.98 -6.02
N GLY A 109 -2.77 -10.90 -5.25
CA GLY A 109 -1.76 -9.87 -5.50
C GLY A 109 -0.33 -10.43 -5.41
N ILE A 110 -0.03 -11.24 -4.40
CA ILE A 110 1.27 -11.92 -4.26
C ILE A 110 1.49 -12.89 -5.43
N LEU A 111 0.48 -13.69 -5.78
CA LEU A 111 0.56 -14.64 -6.88
C LEU A 111 0.84 -13.94 -8.21
N VAL A 112 0.10 -12.87 -8.53
CA VAL A 112 0.26 -12.09 -9.76
C VAL A 112 1.63 -11.41 -9.80
N THR A 113 2.09 -10.85 -8.69
CA THR A 113 3.42 -10.22 -8.62
C THR A 113 4.53 -11.24 -8.86
N THR A 114 4.43 -12.41 -8.21
CA THR A 114 5.41 -13.50 -8.38
C THR A 114 5.39 -14.05 -9.80
N SER A 115 4.19 -14.26 -10.35
CA SER A 115 3.98 -14.72 -11.72
C SER A 115 4.57 -13.74 -12.73
N SER A 116 4.38 -12.44 -12.50
CA SER A 116 4.94 -11.39 -13.36
C SER A 116 6.46 -11.36 -13.28
N TYR A 117 7.04 -11.58 -12.09
CA TYR A 117 8.49 -11.64 -11.96
C TYR A 117 9.10 -12.82 -12.75
N LEU A 118 8.49 -14.00 -12.63
CA LEU A 118 9.00 -15.25 -13.21
C LEU A 118 8.72 -15.43 -14.70
N TRP A 119 7.55 -15.02 -15.18
CA TRP A 119 7.08 -15.36 -16.53
C TRP A 119 6.89 -14.16 -17.45
N LEU A 120 6.85 -12.93 -16.93
CA LEU A 120 6.62 -11.76 -17.78
C LEU A 120 7.92 -11.35 -18.48
N ASP A 121 7.96 -11.64 -19.78
CA ASP A 121 8.97 -11.16 -20.71
C ASP A 121 8.45 -9.91 -21.43
N VAL A 122 8.92 -8.75 -20.98
CA VAL A 122 8.55 -7.44 -21.57
C VAL A 122 9.12 -7.27 -22.96
N GLU A 123 10.26 -7.89 -23.26
CA GLU A 123 10.91 -7.74 -24.56
C GLU A 123 10.10 -8.47 -25.63
N ALA A 124 9.67 -9.70 -25.35
CA ALA A 124 8.72 -10.43 -26.20
C ALA A 124 7.39 -9.68 -26.37
N LEU A 125 6.86 -9.08 -25.29
CA LEU A 125 5.64 -8.27 -25.34
C LEU A 125 5.83 -7.01 -26.21
N GLY A 126 6.99 -6.35 -26.12
CA GLY A 126 7.33 -5.19 -26.92
C GLY A 126 7.52 -5.52 -28.40
N GLN A 127 8.17 -6.65 -28.70
CA GLN A 127 8.32 -7.16 -30.08
C GLN A 127 6.95 -7.55 -30.66
N TRP A 128 6.07 -8.17 -29.88
CA TRP A 128 4.70 -8.46 -30.29
C TRP A 128 3.89 -7.20 -30.59
N LEU A 129 4.14 -6.12 -29.84
CA LEU A 129 3.52 -4.81 -30.06
C LEU A 129 4.19 -3.99 -31.18
N GLY A 130 5.24 -4.52 -31.83
CA GLY A 130 5.98 -3.86 -32.91
C GLY A 130 6.86 -2.70 -32.45
N LEU A 131 7.23 -2.63 -31.17
CA LEU A 131 8.07 -1.57 -30.63
C LEU A 131 9.55 -1.75 -31.01
N PRO A 132 10.29 -0.66 -31.26
CA PRO A 132 11.74 -0.72 -31.48
C PRO A 132 12.46 -1.23 -30.23
N SER A 133 13.71 -1.70 -30.38
CA SER A 133 14.49 -2.23 -29.27
C SER A 133 14.62 -1.20 -28.14
N ILE A 134 14.08 -1.56 -26.99
CA ILE A 134 14.02 -0.71 -25.80
C ILE A 134 15.32 -0.87 -25.01
N HIS A 135 15.85 0.22 -24.47
CA HIS A 135 17.07 0.18 -23.68
C HIS A 135 16.87 -0.73 -22.43
N PRO A 136 17.86 -1.55 -22.02
CA PRO A 136 17.70 -2.51 -20.92
C PRO A 136 17.20 -1.89 -19.60
N SER A 137 17.59 -0.66 -19.29
CA SER A 137 17.10 0.03 -18.09
C SER A 137 15.60 0.38 -18.18
N GLN A 138 15.10 0.72 -19.37
CA GLN A 138 13.68 1.03 -19.57
C GLN A 138 12.82 -0.24 -19.53
N LEU A 139 13.36 -1.38 -19.94
CA LEU A 139 12.66 -2.67 -19.83
C LEU A 139 12.38 -3.04 -18.37
N VAL A 140 13.29 -2.74 -17.45
CA VAL A 140 13.07 -2.96 -16.01
C VAL A 140 11.91 -2.09 -15.51
N ASP A 141 11.90 -0.81 -15.86
CA ASP A 141 10.85 0.12 -15.45
C ASP A 141 9.48 -0.26 -16.05
N ILE A 142 9.45 -0.66 -17.32
CA ILE A 142 8.23 -1.14 -17.99
C ILE A 142 7.76 -2.44 -17.33
N LYS A 143 8.66 -3.38 -17.01
CA LYS A 143 8.33 -4.62 -16.32
C LYS A 143 7.66 -4.33 -14.98
N LEU A 144 8.23 -3.41 -14.20
CA LEU A 144 7.66 -2.99 -12.92
C LEU A 144 6.28 -2.35 -13.11
N ALA A 145 6.14 -1.42 -14.06
CA ALA A 145 4.88 -0.74 -14.31
C ALA A 145 3.76 -1.70 -14.74
N VAL A 146 4.04 -2.60 -15.70
CA VAL A 146 3.08 -3.60 -16.17
C VAL A 146 2.71 -4.57 -15.05
N SER A 147 3.69 -5.02 -14.26
CA SER A 147 3.43 -5.93 -13.13
C SER A 147 2.51 -5.29 -12.09
N LEU A 148 2.76 -4.02 -11.74
CA LEU A 148 1.90 -3.27 -10.82
C LEU A 148 0.49 -3.08 -11.37
N MET A 149 0.36 -2.76 -12.66
CA MET A 149 -0.94 -2.58 -13.28
C MET A 149 -1.74 -3.89 -13.31
N LEU A 150 -1.08 -5.00 -13.67
CA LEU A 150 -1.70 -6.33 -13.64
C LEU A 150 -2.16 -6.68 -12.23
N GLN A 151 -1.32 -6.43 -11.22
CA GLN A 151 -1.66 -6.66 -9.82
C GLN A 151 -2.90 -5.86 -9.40
N VAL A 152 -2.96 -4.55 -9.68
CA VAL A 152 -4.11 -3.71 -9.33
C VAL A 152 -5.39 -4.24 -9.97
N VAL A 153 -5.36 -4.50 -11.27
CA VAL A 153 -6.52 -4.99 -12.01
C VAL A 153 -6.96 -6.36 -11.51
N SER A 154 -6.04 -7.28 -11.27
CA SER A 154 -6.34 -8.62 -10.76
C SER A 154 -6.91 -8.61 -9.34
N VAL A 155 -6.33 -7.83 -8.42
CA VAL A 155 -6.82 -7.77 -7.03
C VAL A 155 -8.19 -7.10 -6.96
N VAL A 156 -8.37 -5.96 -7.64
CA VAL A 156 -9.66 -5.27 -7.70
C VAL A 156 -10.71 -6.18 -8.35
N GLY A 157 -10.39 -6.75 -9.51
CA GLY A 157 -11.27 -7.67 -10.22
C GLY A 157 -11.67 -8.87 -9.37
N PHE A 158 -10.71 -9.48 -8.66
CA PHE A 158 -10.96 -10.59 -7.75
C PHE A 158 -11.91 -10.21 -6.60
N VAL A 159 -11.70 -9.07 -5.94
CA VAL A 159 -12.56 -8.65 -4.82
C VAL A 159 -14.00 -8.44 -5.28
N TYR A 160 -14.21 -7.84 -6.45
CA TYR A 160 -15.54 -7.69 -7.02
C TYR A 160 -16.14 -9.03 -7.47
N LEU A 161 -15.35 -9.94 -8.05
CA LEU A 161 -15.81 -11.26 -8.46
C LEU A 161 -16.14 -12.15 -7.26
N ALA A 162 -15.39 -12.04 -6.16
CA ALA A 162 -15.56 -12.82 -4.94
C ALA A 162 -16.96 -12.63 -4.31
N ARG A 163 -17.62 -11.49 -4.60
CA ARG A 163 -19.04 -11.26 -4.26
C ARG A 163 -19.96 -12.36 -4.81
N PHE A 164 -19.66 -12.91 -5.97
CA PHE A 164 -20.52 -13.87 -6.68
C PHE A 164 -20.16 -15.33 -6.43
N VAL A 165 -18.94 -15.63 -5.97
CA VAL A 165 -18.42 -17.01 -5.88
C VAL A 165 -18.84 -17.71 -4.59
N HIS A 166 -18.72 -17.05 -3.43
CA HIS A 166 -19.16 -17.63 -2.15
C HIS A 166 -19.23 -16.57 -1.05
N ALA A 167 -20.45 -16.15 -0.70
CA ALA A 167 -20.68 -15.27 0.43
C ALA A 167 -21.38 -16.05 1.55
N PRO A 168 -20.64 -16.69 2.48
CA PRO A 168 -21.27 -17.23 3.67
C PRO A 168 -22.03 -16.09 4.36
N PRO A 169 -23.31 -16.28 4.74
CA PRO A 169 -24.09 -15.24 5.38
C PRO A 169 -23.35 -14.78 6.62
N ARG A 170 -23.09 -13.47 6.71
CA ARG A 170 -22.47 -12.87 7.90
C ARG A 170 -23.38 -13.15 9.10
N SER A 171 -22.78 -13.37 10.26
CA SER A 171 -23.56 -13.40 11.49
C SER A 171 -24.31 -12.08 11.64
N THR A 172 -25.49 -12.12 12.26
CA THR A 172 -26.32 -10.93 12.49
C THR A 172 -25.54 -9.85 13.26
N ALA A 173 -24.71 -10.26 14.23
CA ALA A 173 -23.79 -9.39 14.95
C ALA A 173 -22.78 -8.71 14.02
N ARG A 174 -22.13 -9.47 13.13
CA ARG A 174 -21.11 -8.93 12.21
C ARG A 174 -21.72 -7.97 11.18
N GLN A 175 -22.92 -8.28 10.67
CA GLN A 175 -23.62 -7.41 9.75
C GLN A 175 -24.00 -6.07 10.42
N ALA A 176 -24.47 -6.11 11.67
CA ALA A 176 -24.78 -4.92 12.45
C ALA A 176 -23.56 -4.03 12.71
N GLU A 177 -22.39 -4.61 13.03
CA GLU A 177 -21.12 -3.87 13.19
C GLU A 177 -20.73 -3.13 11.90
N VAL A 178 -20.86 -3.80 10.75
CA VAL A 178 -20.52 -3.23 9.44
C VAL A 178 -21.48 -2.10 9.08
N ASP A 179 -22.78 -2.30 9.29
CA ASP A 179 -23.79 -1.28 9.01
C ASP A 179 -23.64 -0.08 9.95
N GLU A 180 -23.30 -0.30 11.23
CA GLU A 180 -22.96 0.77 12.16
C GLU A 180 -21.71 1.55 11.74
N LEU A 181 -20.65 0.86 11.29
CA LEU A 181 -19.44 1.49 10.77
C LEU A 181 -19.77 2.43 9.61
N PHE A 182 -20.53 1.95 8.62
CA PHE A 182 -20.90 2.78 7.47
C PHE A 182 -21.87 3.91 7.85
N ALA A 183 -22.82 3.68 8.77
CA ALA A 183 -23.69 4.73 9.29
C ALA A 183 -22.89 5.83 10.02
N ARG A 184 -21.84 5.46 10.77
CA ARG A 184 -20.91 6.41 11.41
C ARG A 184 -20.06 7.16 10.38
N LEU A 185 -19.61 6.49 9.32
CA LEU A 185 -18.85 7.12 8.22
C LEU A 185 -19.70 8.12 7.42
N GLU A 186 -20.99 7.83 7.22
CA GLU A 186 -21.93 8.70 6.50
C GLU A 186 -22.45 9.87 7.36
N ARG A 187 -22.39 9.75 8.69
CA ARG A 187 -22.87 10.80 9.60
C ARG A 187 -21.99 12.05 9.46
N PRO A 188 -22.56 13.22 9.12
CA PRO A 188 -21.82 14.47 9.12
C PRO A 188 -21.30 14.75 10.53
N VAL A 189 -20.00 15.00 10.66
CA VAL A 189 -19.40 15.43 11.93
C VAL A 189 -19.99 16.80 12.27
N ALA A 190 -20.90 16.85 13.24
CA ALA A 190 -21.51 18.09 13.71
C ALA A 190 -20.39 19.04 14.21
N ALA A 191 -20.49 20.32 13.84
CA ALA A 191 -19.48 21.32 14.17
C ALA A 191 -19.45 21.71 15.66
N ASP A 192 -20.40 21.22 16.47
CA ASP A 192 -20.67 21.69 17.83
C ASP A 192 -19.93 20.91 18.94
N THR A 193 -19.06 19.96 18.61
CA THR A 193 -18.19 19.37 19.62
C THR A 193 -17.00 20.30 19.88
N THR A 194 -16.86 20.74 21.13
CA THR A 194 -15.62 21.30 21.68
C THR A 194 -14.44 20.53 21.09
N PRO A 195 -13.46 21.21 20.45
CA PRO A 195 -12.39 20.53 19.75
C PRO A 195 -11.68 19.58 20.70
N ASP A 196 -11.73 18.28 20.38
CA ASP A 196 -10.95 17.27 21.07
C ASP A 196 -9.47 17.65 20.91
N SER A 197 -8.86 18.12 21.98
CA SER A 197 -7.52 18.72 21.97
C SER A 197 -6.41 17.69 21.67
N GLY A 198 -6.75 16.40 21.59
CA GLY A 198 -5.82 15.30 21.31
C GLY A 198 -5.91 14.67 19.92
N GLY A 199 -6.91 15.00 19.09
CA GLY A 199 -7.13 14.36 17.80
C GLY A 199 -6.31 14.97 16.65
N PRO A 200 -5.84 14.19 15.65
CA PRO A 200 -5.24 14.73 14.44
C PRO A 200 -6.23 15.69 13.76
N SER A 201 -5.86 16.98 13.61
CA SER A 201 -6.74 17.99 13.01
C SER A 201 -7.22 17.55 11.62
N ARG A 202 -8.55 17.60 11.39
CA ARG A 202 -9.20 17.32 10.08
C ARG A 202 -8.57 18.07 8.90
N LYS A 203 -7.87 19.18 9.16
CA LYS A 203 -7.18 20.00 8.15
C LYS A 203 -5.78 19.47 7.79
N LEU A 204 -5.20 18.53 8.55
CA LEU A 204 -3.85 18.02 8.32
C LEU A 204 -3.76 17.18 7.05
N ALA A 205 -4.66 16.21 6.86
CA ALA A 205 -4.66 15.35 5.68
C ALA A 205 -4.66 16.12 4.35
N PRO A 206 -5.61 17.05 4.09
CA PRO A 206 -5.59 17.82 2.84
C PRO A 206 -4.39 18.77 2.74
N ARG A 207 -3.83 19.27 3.86
CA ARG A 207 -2.60 20.09 3.87
C ARG A 207 -1.38 19.28 3.46
N LEU A 208 -1.22 18.07 4.00
CA LEU A 208 -0.12 17.17 3.68
C LEU A 208 -0.11 16.81 2.19
N VAL A 209 -1.27 16.41 1.64
CA VAL A 209 -1.40 16.12 0.20
C VAL A 209 -1.03 17.34 -0.64
N ARG A 210 -1.38 18.55 -0.18
CA ARG A 210 -1.03 19.80 -0.86
C ARG A 210 0.47 20.09 -0.83
N TYR A 211 1.16 19.79 0.27
CA TYR A 211 2.62 19.91 0.33
C TYR A 211 3.30 18.92 -0.60
N VAL A 212 2.82 17.68 -0.68
CA VAL A 212 3.32 16.68 -1.64
C VAL A 212 3.15 17.18 -3.07
N ALA A 213 1.99 17.76 -3.41
CA ALA A 213 1.76 18.35 -4.74
C ALA A 213 2.73 19.50 -5.06
N LEU A 214 3.06 20.34 -4.07
CA LEU A 214 4.06 21.41 -4.24
C LEU A 214 5.46 20.84 -4.47
N VAL A 215 5.83 19.78 -3.77
CA VAL A 215 7.11 19.08 -3.99
C VAL A 215 7.15 18.47 -5.40
N SER A 216 6.07 17.84 -5.85
CA SER A 216 5.99 17.31 -7.22
C SER A 216 6.12 18.42 -8.28
N LEU A 217 5.53 19.61 -8.06
CA LEU A 217 5.75 20.77 -8.95
C LEU A 217 7.19 21.26 -8.93
N LEU A 218 7.84 21.26 -7.76
CA LEU A 218 9.25 21.63 -7.65
C LEU A 218 10.14 20.63 -8.41
N LEU A 219 9.84 19.33 -8.33
CA LEU A 219 10.52 18.30 -9.12
C LEU A 219 10.31 18.49 -10.63
N ALA A 220 9.17 19.01 -11.06
CA ALA A 220 8.95 19.37 -12.46
C ALA A 220 9.92 20.45 -12.97
N VAL A 221 10.31 21.39 -12.10
CA VAL A 221 11.30 22.45 -12.43
C VAL A 221 12.71 21.89 -12.54
N LEU A 222 13.03 20.84 -11.77
CA LEU A 222 14.33 20.17 -11.81
C LEU A 222 14.41 19.09 -12.90
N ALA A 223 13.34 18.85 -13.65
CA ALA A 223 13.34 17.81 -14.67
C ALA A 223 14.14 18.26 -15.90
N ASP A 224 15.14 17.45 -16.29
CA ASP A 224 16.01 17.71 -17.44
C ASP A 224 15.27 17.63 -18.80
N THR A 225 14.06 17.07 -18.82
CA THR A 225 13.26 16.88 -20.03
C THR A 225 11.84 17.44 -19.88
N TRP A 226 11.34 18.03 -20.96
CA TRP A 226 9.98 18.60 -21.03
C TRP A 226 8.88 17.55 -20.80
N LEU A 227 9.11 16.30 -21.25
CA LEU A 227 8.20 15.18 -20.99
C LEU A 227 8.20 14.77 -19.51
N GLY A 228 9.38 14.73 -18.87
CA GLY A 228 9.49 14.47 -17.43
C GLY A 228 8.81 15.55 -16.59
N ALA A 229 9.02 16.82 -16.95
CA ALA A 229 8.35 17.95 -16.31
C ALA A 229 6.82 17.83 -16.44
N GLY A 230 6.31 17.51 -17.64
CA GLY A 230 4.89 17.30 -17.89
C GLY A 230 4.27 16.21 -17.01
N PHE A 231 4.96 15.09 -16.82
CA PHE A 231 4.51 14.00 -15.94
C PHE A 231 4.36 14.47 -14.48
N PHE A 232 5.36 15.17 -13.94
CA PHE A 232 5.29 15.70 -12.59
C PHE A 232 4.17 16.72 -12.40
N VAL A 233 3.89 17.55 -13.40
CA VAL A 233 2.77 18.49 -13.40
C VAL A 233 1.43 17.75 -13.35
N ILE A 234 1.25 16.71 -14.15
CA ILE A 234 0.02 15.90 -14.16
C ILE A 234 -0.21 15.23 -12.79
N VAL A 235 0.84 14.63 -12.22
CA VAL A 235 0.77 14.01 -10.89
C VAL A 235 0.39 15.05 -9.83
N ALA A 236 1.00 16.23 -9.86
CA ALA A 236 0.67 17.32 -8.94
C ALA A 236 -0.78 17.79 -9.09
N LEU A 237 -1.29 17.90 -10.32
CA LEU A 237 -2.69 18.25 -10.58
C LEU A 237 -3.65 17.21 -9.98
N CYS A 238 -3.39 15.92 -10.18
CA CYS A 238 -4.18 14.84 -9.57
C CYS A 238 -4.17 14.93 -8.03
N GLN A 239 -3.00 15.15 -7.42
CA GLN A 239 -2.88 15.32 -5.97
C GLN A 239 -3.65 16.56 -5.46
N LEU A 240 -3.64 17.66 -6.21
CA LEU A 240 -4.42 18.85 -5.89
C LEU A 240 -5.93 18.60 -5.96
N VAL A 241 -6.40 17.83 -6.94
CA VAL A 241 -7.81 17.39 -7.03
C VAL A 241 -8.18 16.57 -5.81
N VAL A 242 -7.38 15.57 -5.44
CA VAL A 242 -7.60 14.75 -4.23
C VAL A 242 -7.60 15.61 -2.96
N SER A 243 -6.66 16.55 -2.83
CA SER A 243 -6.61 17.50 -1.70
C SER A 243 -7.88 18.34 -1.59
N ARG A 244 -8.50 18.72 -2.72
CA ARG A 244 -9.77 19.44 -2.72
C ARG A 244 -10.95 18.55 -2.32
N LEU A 245 -10.99 17.31 -2.80
CA LEU A 245 -12.02 16.35 -2.41
C LEU A 245 -11.98 16.05 -0.91
N LEU A 246 -10.78 15.92 -0.32
CA LEU A 246 -10.59 15.68 1.11
C LEU A 246 -10.94 16.87 2.02
N LYS A 247 -11.16 18.07 1.45
CA LYS A 247 -11.61 19.24 2.22
C LYS A 247 -13.12 19.31 2.42
N GLN A 248 -13.89 18.60 1.58
CA GLN A 248 -15.35 18.50 1.71
C GLN A 248 -15.69 17.58 2.89
#